data_AF-A0A9E6K3G5-F1
#
_entry.id   AF-A0A9E6K3G5-F1
#
_cell.length_a   1.000
_cell.length_b   1.000
_cell.length_c   1.000
_cell.angle_alpha   90.00
_cell.angle_beta   90.00
_cell.angle_gamma   90.00
#
_symmetry.space_group_name_H-M   'P 1'
#
loop_
_entity.id
_entity.type
_entity.pdbx_description
1 polymer ?
#
loop_
_entity_poly.entity_id
_entity_poly.type
_entity_poly.pdbx_seq_one_letter_code
_entity_poly.pdbx_strand_id
1 'polypeptide(L)'
;MNWKKKLLIVVSLCLTPIFLSGCSLRKEAKAGLQVITHDVPSSVFIDEQYLNKTPLIEKQLAPGVHTIRIEPEDPDFLPYETEVNLHPGVLTVITWKSATRPEQMGGVIYEMEKISSKDTSEVSFVTIPDGAIITLADRNKEFSPVTIPNIQPGKLDYEITLPSYETQSHSIEVAAGYRMIIQVKLAKLDPNKTSKPPTETVDAVAATASADALATPSAVATATPSAKPTALNPGPTANSLVEITKTNFFQDGKEVVRIRNNPGPNGVELGMAEVGKKYPYLGEELNGWYKITFEAKQGWVSKEYANIVQR
;
A
#
# COMPACT_ATOMS: atom_id res chain seq x y z
N MET A 1 -13.75 82.98 0.25
CA MET A 1 -13.94 82.15 1.46
C MET A 1 -15.27 81.41 1.33
N ASN A 2 -15.37 80.29 0.62
CA ASN A 2 -15.42 78.95 1.23
C ASN A 2 -15.36 77.84 0.15
N TRP A 3 -14.51 77.98 -0.88
CA TRP A 3 -14.31 76.91 -1.88
C TRP A 3 -13.78 75.62 -1.21
N LYS A 4 -12.97 75.75 -0.15
CA LYS A 4 -12.47 74.60 0.62
C LYS A 4 -13.59 73.70 1.18
N LYS A 5 -14.81 74.19 1.41
CA LYS A 5 -15.94 73.36 1.88
C LYS A 5 -16.70 72.63 0.76
N LYS A 6 -16.76 73.18 -0.47
CA LYS A 6 -17.36 72.47 -1.61
C LYS A 6 -16.45 71.40 -2.20
N LEU A 7 -15.14 71.57 -2.09
CA LEU A 7 -14.17 70.55 -2.52
C LEU A 7 -14.13 69.34 -1.57
N LEU A 8 -14.42 69.54 -0.29
CA LEU A 8 -14.48 68.45 0.70
C LEU A 8 -15.73 67.56 0.57
N ILE A 9 -16.86 68.10 0.07
CA ILE A 9 -18.10 67.32 -0.12
C ILE A 9 -18.09 66.56 -1.45
N VAL A 10 -17.43 67.09 -2.50
CA VAL A 10 -17.33 66.40 -3.80
C VAL A 10 -16.25 65.31 -3.78
N VAL A 11 -15.20 65.46 -2.96
CA VAL A 11 -14.20 64.39 -2.75
C VAL A 11 -14.70 63.31 -1.78
N SER A 12 -15.68 63.60 -0.92
CA SER A 12 -16.32 62.62 -0.05
C SER A 12 -17.43 61.80 -0.73
N LEU A 13 -17.85 62.17 -1.96
CA LEU A 13 -18.95 61.52 -2.71
C LEU A 13 -18.49 60.86 -4.02
N CYS A 14 -17.17 60.72 -4.22
CA CYS A 14 -16.57 60.07 -5.39
C CYS A 14 -15.39 59.15 -5.04
N LEU A 15 -15.37 58.61 -3.82
CA LEU A 15 -14.39 57.61 -3.39
C LEU A 15 -15.03 56.35 -2.77
N THR A 16 -16.27 56.03 -3.15
CA THR A 16 -16.88 54.72 -2.89
C THR A 16 -17.78 54.31 -4.06
N PRO A 17 -17.19 53.87 -5.16
CA PRO A 17 -17.69 52.65 -5.76
C PRO A 17 -16.57 51.61 -5.74
N ILE A 18 -16.93 50.33 -5.67
CA ILE A 18 -16.03 49.17 -5.76
C ILE A 18 -15.43 48.72 -4.41
N PHE A 19 -16.27 48.54 -3.40
CA PHE A 19 -16.10 47.42 -2.43
C PHE A 19 -17.21 46.37 -2.56
N LEU A 20 -17.86 46.34 -3.73
CA LEU A 20 -18.43 45.11 -4.28
C LEU A 20 -17.37 44.45 -5.17
N SER A 21 -16.14 44.33 -4.67
CA SER A 21 -15.27 43.24 -5.11
C SER A 21 -16.06 42.00 -4.80
N GLY A 22 -16.64 41.41 -5.84
CA GLY A 22 -17.43 40.22 -5.71
C GLY A 22 -16.70 39.29 -4.77
N CYS A 23 -17.32 38.98 -3.63
CA CYS A 23 -17.08 37.73 -2.96
C CYS A 23 -17.19 36.72 -4.09
N SER A 24 -16.04 36.29 -4.62
CA SER A 24 -15.96 35.09 -5.39
C SER A 24 -16.43 34.06 -4.39
N LEU A 25 -17.71 33.75 -4.43
CA LEU A 25 -18.34 32.64 -3.74
C LEU A 25 -17.86 31.36 -4.42
N ARG A 26 -16.54 31.23 -4.63
CA ARG A 26 -15.87 29.97 -4.85
C ARG A 26 -15.97 29.29 -3.52
N LYS A 27 -17.04 28.51 -3.35
CA LYS A 27 -17.16 27.55 -2.27
C LYS A 27 -15.89 26.71 -2.32
N GLU A 28 -14.98 26.95 -1.38
CA GLU A 28 -13.76 26.19 -1.27
C GLU A 28 -14.16 24.72 -1.14
N ALA A 29 -13.56 23.88 -1.98
CA ALA A 29 -13.74 22.45 -1.82
C ALA A 29 -13.21 22.06 -0.44
N LYS A 30 -13.91 21.15 0.23
CA LYS A 30 -13.54 20.64 1.55
C LYS A 30 -13.24 19.16 1.43
N ALA A 31 -12.35 18.68 2.29
CA ALA A 31 -12.00 17.28 2.41
C ALA A 31 -12.31 16.80 3.83
N GLY A 32 -12.52 15.49 3.97
CA GLY A 32 -12.71 14.86 5.27
C GLY A 32 -11.49 14.04 5.69
N LEU A 33 -11.25 13.98 6.99
CA LEU A 33 -10.32 13.06 7.63
C LEU A 33 -11.02 12.37 8.80
N GLN A 34 -10.90 11.05 8.86
CA GLN A 34 -11.27 10.25 10.01
C GLN A 34 -10.03 9.52 10.54
N VAL A 35 -9.81 9.58 11.86
CA VAL A 35 -8.70 8.88 12.52
C VAL A 35 -9.26 8.04 13.67
N ILE A 36 -8.93 6.75 13.65
CA ILE A 36 -9.34 5.77 14.65
C ILE A 36 -8.06 5.10 15.18
N THR A 37 -7.93 4.97 16.49
CA THR A 37 -6.86 4.19 17.12
C THR A 37 -7.44 3.00 17.87
N HIS A 38 -6.75 1.85 17.81
CA HIS A 38 -7.14 0.65 18.54
C HIS A 38 -6.66 0.72 19.99
N ASP A 39 -7.60 0.70 20.94
CA ASP A 39 -7.41 0.57 22.40
C ASP A 39 -6.55 1.64 23.10
N VAL A 40 -5.88 2.51 22.33
CA VAL A 40 -4.98 3.56 22.83
C VAL A 40 -5.53 4.91 22.41
N PRO A 41 -6.15 5.68 23.32
CA PRO A 41 -6.54 7.06 23.08
C PRO A 41 -5.33 7.88 22.62
N SER A 42 -5.49 8.69 21.59
CA SER A 42 -4.40 9.45 20.99
C SER A 42 -4.86 10.86 20.62
N SER A 43 -3.96 11.83 20.76
CA SER A 43 -4.11 13.17 20.21
C SER A 43 -3.70 13.18 18.73
N VAL A 44 -4.49 13.83 17.89
CA VAL A 44 -4.26 13.96 16.45
C VAL A 44 -3.89 15.40 16.13
N PHE A 45 -2.83 15.55 15.34
CA PHE A 45 -2.36 16.83 14.82
C PHE A 45 -2.36 16.78 13.29
N ILE A 46 -2.65 17.91 12.68
CA ILE A 46 -2.54 18.14 11.23
C ILE A 46 -1.63 19.34 11.01
N ASP A 47 -0.57 19.16 10.23
CA ASP A 47 0.45 20.19 9.97
C ASP A 47 0.96 20.85 11.26
N GLU A 48 1.35 20.01 12.23
CA GLU A 48 1.78 20.39 13.59
C GLU A 48 0.71 21.03 14.49
N GLN A 49 -0.47 21.36 13.94
CA GLN A 49 -1.57 21.95 14.70
C GLN A 49 -2.42 20.86 15.36
N TYR A 50 -2.68 21.01 16.66
CA TYR A 50 -3.58 20.13 17.39
C TYR A 50 -5.00 20.21 16.81
N LEU A 51 -5.58 19.05 16.48
CA LEU A 51 -6.93 18.94 15.94
C LEU A 51 -7.92 18.46 17.02
N ASN A 52 -7.80 17.20 17.45
CA ASN A 52 -8.63 16.62 18.52
C ASN A 52 -8.05 15.26 18.96
N LYS A 53 -8.74 14.56 19.87
CA LYS A 53 -8.45 13.18 20.27
C LYS A 53 -9.20 12.16 19.40
N THR A 54 -8.67 10.94 19.30
CA THR A 54 -9.33 9.80 18.65
C THR A 54 -10.44 9.20 19.52
N PRO A 55 -11.51 8.62 18.92
CA PRO A 55 -11.81 8.63 17.49
C PRO A 55 -12.25 10.02 17.01
N LEU A 56 -11.74 10.44 15.85
CA LEU A 56 -11.94 11.77 15.28
C LEU A 56 -12.54 11.68 13.88
N ILE A 57 -13.51 12.57 13.58
CA ILE A 57 -13.99 12.83 12.23
C ILE A 57 -14.04 14.34 12.02
N GLU A 58 -13.25 14.87 11.11
CA GLU A 58 -13.29 16.26 10.65
C GLU A 58 -13.66 16.29 9.17
N LYS A 59 -14.57 17.19 8.76
CA LYS A 59 -15.15 17.24 7.41
C LYS A 59 -14.89 18.56 6.68
N GLN A 60 -14.29 19.53 7.36
CA GLN A 60 -14.08 20.89 6.87
C GLN A 60 -12.60 21.21 6.67
N LEU A 61 -11.78 20.22 6.34
CA LEU A 61 -10.36 20.42 6.07
C LEU A 61 -10.13 21.00 4.69
N ALA A 62 -9.01 21.70 4.54
CA ALA A 62 -8.48 22.06 3.25
C ALA A 62 -8.07 20.80 2.48
N PRO A 63 -8.36 20.70 1.17
CA PRO A 63 -7.80 19.65 0.33
C PRO A 63 -6.30 19.91 0.07
N GLY A 64 -5.52 18.83 -0.05
CA GLY A 64 -4.08 18.91 -0.29
C GLY A 64 -3.30 17.82 0.44
N VAL A 65 -1.98 17.87 0.33
CA VAL A 65 -1.08 17.02 1.12
C VAL A 65 -0.96 17.61 2.52
N HIS A 66 -1.21 16.79 3.53
CA HIS A 66 -1.16 17.16 4.93
C HIS A 66 -0.34 16.15 5.72
N THR A 67 0.39 16.64 6.71
CA THR A 67 1.13 15.78 7.64
C THR A 67 0.25 15.48 8.84
N ILE A 68 -0.06 14.21 9.06
CA ILE A 68 -0.87 13.73 10.18
C ILE A 68 0.03 13.10 11.23
N ARG A 69 -0.03 13.61 12.46
CA ARG A 69 0.68 13.04 13.61
C ARG A 69 -0.33 12.49 14.62
N ILE A 70 -0.17 11.22 14.98
CA ILE A 70 -0.95 10.51 15.99
C ILE A 70 -0.05 10.30 17.20
N GLU A 71 -0.40 10.92 18.31
CA GLU A 71 0.37 10.88 19.56
C GLU A 71 -0.45 10.18 20.64
N PRO A 72 -0.07 8.96 21.06
CA PRO A 72 -0.68 8.27 22.19
C PRO A 72 -0.69 9.12 23.47
N GLU A 73 -1.76 9.03 24.25
CA GLU A 73 -1.81 9.68 25.57
C GLU A 73 -0.92 8.99 26.60
N ASP A 74 -0.69 7.69 26.43
CA ASP A 74 0.23 6.91 27.23
C ASP A 74 1.65 7.01 26.64
N PRO A 75 2.64 7.55 27.40
CA PRO A 75 3.99 7.78 26.91
C PRO A 75 4.79 6.50 26.63
N ASP A 76 4.31 5.32 27.05
CA ASP A 76 4.97 4.06 26.72
C ASP A 76 4.80 3.69 25.23
N PHE A 77 3.78 4.25 24.57
CA PHE A 77 3.50 4.01 23.16
C PHE A 77 4.17 5.06 22.27
N LEU A 78 4.59 4.61 21.09
CA LEU A 78 5.30 5.46 20.15
C LEU A 78 4.34 6.31 19.31
N PRO A 79 4.67 7.60 19.05
CA PRO A 79 3.93 8.41 18.11
C PRO A 79 4.12 7.92 16.67
N TYR A 80 3.14 8.21 15.82
CA TYR A 80 3.20 7.93 14.38
C TYR A 80 2.96 9.20 13.59
N GLU A 81 3.68 9.36 12.49
CA GLU A 81 3.53 10.50 11.58
C GLU A 81 3.52 9.99 10.13
N THR A 82 2.61 10.54 9.33
CA THR A 82 2.45 10.17 7.92
C THR A 82 1.94 11.36 7.11
N GLU A 83 2.33 11.43 5.86
CA GLU A 83 1.69 12.31 4.88
C GLU A 83 0.47 11.62 4.28
N VAL A 84 -0.62 12.35 4.09
CA VAL A 84 -1.82 11.90 3.39
C VAL A 84 -2.29 12.95 2.40
N ASN A 85 -2.91 12.52 1.30
CA ASN A 85 -3.52 13.44 0.36
C ASN A 85 -5.03 13.53 0.61
N LEU A 86 -5.47 14.68 1.13
CA LEU A 86 -6.88 14.97 1.35
C LEU A 86 -7.53 15.44 0.06
N HIS A 87 -8.23 14.52 -0.61
CA HIS A 87 -8.91 14.83 -1.86
C HIS A 87 -10.25 15.57 -1.64
N PRO A 88 -10.61 16.51 -2.52
CA PRO A 88 -11.82 17.31 -2.36
C PRO A 88 -13.11 16.47 -2.51
N GLY A 89 -13.99 16.60 -1.52
CA GLY A 89 -15.31 15.96 -1.51
C GLY A 89 -15.32 14.49 -1.10
N VAL A 90 -14.18 13.96 -0.62
CA VAL A 90 -14.04 12.60 -0.12
C VAL A 90 -13.50 12.57 1.30
N LEU A 91 -13.64 11.42 1.96
CA LEU A 91 -13.16 11.16 3.31
C LEU A 91 -11.93 10.24 3.25
N THR A 92 -10.79 10.73 3.74
CA THR A 92 -9.61 9.89 4.01
C THR A 92 -9.78 9.26 5.40
N VAL A 93 -9.51 7.97 5.53
CA VAL A 93 -9.65 7.23 6.79
C VAL A 93 -8.32 6.64 7.21
N ILE A 94 -7.90 6.88 8.45
CA ILE A 94 -6.72 6.28 9.06
C ILE A 94 -7.16 5.43 10.24
N THR A 95 -6.86 4.14 10.20
CA THR A 95 -7.01 3.22 11.33
C THR A 95 -5.64 2.81 11.79
N TRP A 96 -5.30 3.12 13.04
CA TRP A 96 -3.94 2.95 13.57
C TRP A 96 -3.89 2.08 14.82
N LYS A 97 -2.89 1.21 14.89
CA LYS A 97 -2.55 0.39 16.05
C LYS A 97 -1.21 0.86 16.61
N SER A 98 -1.28 1.53 17.75
CA SER A 98 -0.11 1.97 18.50
C SER A 98 0.58 0.78 19.17
N ALA A 99 1.91 0.85 19.28
CA ALA A 99 2.71 -0.13 20.00
C ALA A 99 3.93 0.54 20.66
N THR A 100 4.54 -0.15 21.61
CA THR A 100 5.76 0.31 22.30
C THR A 100 7.04 0.04 21.48
N ARG A 101 6.92 -0.71 20.37
CA ARG A 101 8.02 -1.02 19.45
C ARG A 101 7.65 -0.68 18.01
N PRO A 102 8.55 -0.06 17.23
CA PRO A 102 8.22 0.40 15.87
C PRO A 102 7.73 -0.71 14.93
N GLU A 103 8.27 -1.92 15.06
CA GLU A 103 7.92 -3.08 14.25
C GLU A 103 6.56 -3.68 14.59
N GLN A 104 6.00 -3.38 15.77
CA GLN A 104 4.69 -3.84 16.21
C GLN A 104 3.59 -2.81 15.93
N MET A 105 3.96 -1.61 15.48
CA MET A 105 3.01 -0.59 15.04
C MET A 105 2.49 -0.95 13.64
N GLY A 106 1.22 -0.72 13.41
CA GLY A 106 0.60 -0.99 12.12
C GLY A 106 -0.72 -0.25 11.97
N GLY A 107 -1.30 -0.34 10.79
CA GLY A 107 -2.55 0.35 10.49
C GLY A 107 -2.85 0.37 9.01
N VAL A 108 -3.99 0.97 8.67
CA VAL A 108 -4.48 1.11 7.31
C VAL A 108 -4.89 2.55 7.05
N ILE A 109 -4.46 3.09 5.92
CA ILE A 109 -4.87 4.38 5.39
C ILE A 109 -5.67 4.12 4.11
N TYR A 110 -6.87 4.68 4.07
CA TYR A 110 -7.78 4.62 2.94
C TYR A 110 -7.88 6.02 2.33
N GLU A 111 -7.43 6.15 1.10
CA GLU A 111 -7.56 7.36 0.29
C GLU A 111 -8.43 7.07 -0.93
N MET A 112 -9.16 8.07 -1.40
CA MET A 112 -9.98 7.96 -2.61
C MET A 112 -9.57 9.04 -3.61
N GLU A 113 -9.25 8.61 -4.81
CA GLU A 113 -9.01 9.52 -5.94
C GLU A 113 -10.02 9.27 -7.06
N LYS A 114 -10.36 10.32 -7.80
CA LYS A 114 -11.23 10.19 -8.97
C LYS A 114 -10.45 9.60 -10.13
N ILE A 115 -11.07 8.66 -10.84
CA ILE A 115 -10.52 8.12 -12.09
C ILE A 115 -11.29 8.67 -13.30
N SER A 116 -10.69 8.57 -14.49
CA SER A 116 -11.25 9.13 -15.72
C SER A 116 -12.60 8.52 -16.12
N SER A 117 -12.79 7.23 -15.83
CA SER A 117 -14.02 6.51 -16.11
C SER A 117 -15.00 6.63 -14.95
N LYS A 118 -16.24 7.04 -15.22
CA LYS A 118 -17.27 7.23 -14.17
C LYS A 118 -18.03 5.94 -13.81
N ASP A 119 -17.94 4.92 -14.66
CA ASP A 119 -18.75 3.70 -14.55
C ASP A 119 -17.93 2.51 -14.02
N THR A 120 -16.62 2.68 -13.87
CA THR A 120 -15.71 1.66 -13.34
C THR A 120 -15.16 2.09 -11.99
N SER A 121 -14.59 1.14 -11.26
CA SER A 121 -13.83 1.42 -10.04
C SER A 121 -12.58 0.56 -9.97
N GLU A 122 -11.60 1.04 -9.21
CA GLU A 122 -10.30 0.38 -9.03
C GLU A 122 -9.97 0.31 -7.54
N VAL A 123 -9.20 -0.70 -7.15
CA VAL A 123 -8.64 -0.78 -5.79
C VAL A 123 -7.14 -1.00 -5.90
N SER A 124 -6.37 -0.18 -5.20
CA SER A 124 -4.92 -0.23 -5.12
C SER A 124 -4.50 -0.63 -3.72
N PHE A 125 -3.61 -1.61 -3.62
CA PHE A 125 -3.03 -2.07 -2.36
C PHE A 125 -1.53 -1.78 -2.36
N VAL A 126 -1.07 -1.13 -1.30
CA VAL A 126 0.35 -0.89 -1.02
C VAL A 126 0.60 -1.32 0.42
N THR A 127 1.60 -2.18 0.66
CA THR A 127 1.90 -2.65 2.01
C THR A 127 3.33 -2.36 2.43
N ILE A 128 3.52 -2.21 3.75
CA ILE A 128 4.80 -2.01 4.40
C ILE A 128 4.92 -3.04 5.53
N PRO A 129 5.88 -3.98 5.47
CA PRO A 129 6.77 -4.25 4.32
C PRO A 129 6.00 -4.75 3.11
N ASP A 130 6.61 -4.60 1.94
CA ASP A 130 6.02 -4.98 0.67
C ASP A 130 5.98 -6.50 0.43
N GLY A 131 5.22 -6.95 -0.56
CA GLY A 131 5.05 -8.34 -0.94
C GLY A 131 4.03 -9.12 -0.11
N ALA A 132 3.15 -8.43 0.61
CA ALA A 132 2.04 -9.08 1.29
C ALA A 132 1.07 -9.67 0.27
N ILE A 133 0.47 -10.81 0.64
CA ILE A 133 -0.53 -11.50 -0.16
C ILE A 133 -1.87 -10.87 0.13
N ILE A 134 -2.51 -10.35 -0.92
CA ILE A 134 -3.85 -9.77 -0.91
C ILE A 134 -4.83 -10.81 -1.43
N THR A 135 -5.83 -11.13 -0.62
CA THR A 135 -6.95 -12.01 -0.99
C THR A 135 -8.23 -11.18 -1.02
N LEU A 136 -8.87 -11.09 -2.19
CA LEU A 136 -10.13 -10.39 -2.37
C LEU A 136 -11.27 -11.41 -2.49
N ALA A 137 -12.11 -11.56 -1.46
CA ALA A 137 -13.23 -12.51 -1.48
C ALA A 137 -12.88 -13.88 -2.13
N ASP A 138 -13.66 -14.35 -3.12
CA ASP A 138 -13.45 -15.60 -3.88
C ASP A 138 -12.50 -15.46 -5.10
N ARG A 139 -11.73 -14.36 -5.19
CA ARG A 139 -10.78 -14.13 -6.30
C ARG A 139 -9.42 -14.76 -6.04
N ASN A 140 -8.59 -14.76 -7.09
CA ASN A 140 -7.19 -15.15 -7.02
C ASN A 140 -6.41 -14.26 -6.03
N LYS A 141 -5.31 -14.81 -5.51
CA LYS A 141 -4.38 -14.11 -4.64
C LYS A 141 -3.49 -13.18 -5.47
N GLU A 142 -3.34 -11.94 -5.01
CA GLU A 142 -2.45 -10.94 -5.59
C GLU A 142 -1.32 -10.60 -4.61
N PHE A 143 -0.28 -9.92 -5.07
CA PHE A 143 0.81 -9.44 -4.22
C PHE A 143 0.85 -7.92 -4.25
N SER A 144 1.07 -7.26 -3.11
CA SER A 144 1.34 -5.82 -3.11
C SER A 144 2.72 -5.51 -3.71
N PRO A 145 2.90 -4.33 -4.33
CA PRO A 145 1.86 -3.37 -4.66
C PRO A 145 1.07 -3.83 -5.89
N VAL A 146 -0.26 -3.64 -5.87
CA VAL A 146 -1.13 -4.03 -6.99
C VAL A 146 -2.26 -3.03 -7.16
N THR A 147 -2.63 -2.74 -8.40
CA THR A 147 -3.86 -2.01 -8.74
C THR A 147 -4.76 -2.93 -9.54
N ILE A 148 -5.96 -3.16 -9.02
CA ILE A 148 -6.92 -4.12 -9.56
C ILE A 148 -8.04 -3.31 -10.22
N PRO A 149 -8.12 -3.32 -11.57
CA PRO A 149 -9.12 -2.57 -12.28
C PRO A 149 -10.48 -3.28 -12.29
N ASN A 150 -11.52 -2.55 -12.68
CA ASN A 150 -12.87 -3.07 -12.91
C ASN A 150 -13.44 -3.84 -11.70
N ILE A 151 -13.21 -3.32 -10.50
CA ILE A 151 -13.89 -3.77 -9.29
C ILE A 151 -15.36 -3.36 -9.39
N GLN A 152 -16.28 -4.25 -9.02
CA GLN A 152 -17.70 -3.91 -8.97
C GLN A 152 -17.95 -2.96 -7.79
N PRO A 153 -18.66 -1.84 -7.99
CA PRO A 153 -19.06 -0.97 -6.89
C PRO A 153 -19.89 -1.71 -5.85
N GLY A 154 -19.72 -1.36 -4.58
CA GLY A 154 -20.37 -1.98 -3.43
C GLY A 154 -19.38 -2.51 -2.40
N LYS A 155 -19.88 -3.37 -1.51
CA LYS A 155 -19.09 -3.95 -0.42
C LYS A 155 -18.03 -4.92 -0.97
N LEU A 156 -16.78 -4.74 -0.54
CA LEU A 156 -15.65 -5.59 -0.86
C LEU A 156 -14.93 -5.99 0.42
N ASP A 157 -14.85 -7.30 0.67
CA ASP A 157 -14.06 -7.87 1.76
C ASP A 157 -12.68 -8.26 1.23
N TYR A 158 -11.64 -7.99 2.03
CA TYR A 158 -10.28 -8.38 1.70
C TYR A 158 -9.47 -8.80 2.92
N GLU A 159 -8.49 -9.65 2.68
CA GLU A 159 -7.52 -10.12 3.66
C GLU A 159 -6.09 -9.87 3.16
N ILE A 160 -5.22 -9.45 4.07
CA ILE A 160 -3.80 -9.22 3.81
C ILE A 160 -2.99 -10.09 4.76
N THR A 161 -2.09 -10.89 4.19
CA THR A 161 -1.23 -11.80 4.95
C THR A 161 0.23 -11.63 4.56
N LEU A 162 1.10 -11.69 5.56
CA LEU A 162 2.54 -11.78 5.35
C LEU A 162 3.18 -12.58 6.51
N PRO A 163 4.07 -13.55 6.23
CA PRO A 163 4.67 -14.37 7.27
C PRO A 163 5.34 -13.54 8.37
N SER A 164 5.06 -13.87 9.63
CA SER A 164 5.54 -13.16 10.84
C SER A 164 4.87 -11.81 11.12
N TYR A 165 3.82 -11.45 10.38
CA TYR A 165 3.02 -10.24 10.62
C TYR A 165 1.57 -10.60 10.95
N GLU A 166 0.88 -9.68 11.61
CA GLU A 166 -0.54 -9.80 11.92
C GLU A 166 -1.37 -9.77 10.64
N THR A 167 -2.20 -10.81 10.44
CA THR A 167 -3.21 -10.82 9.38
C THR A 167 -4.20 -9.68 9.56
N GLN A 168 -4.52 -9.00 8.46
CA GLN A 168 -5.49 -7.90 8.43
C GLN A 168 -6.71 -8.32 7.60
N SER A 169 -7.90 -8.28 8.19
CA SER A 169 -9.16 -8.55 7.50
C SER A 169 -10.06 -7.32 7.60
N HIS A 170 -10.50 -6.82 6.46
CA HIS A 170 -11.24 -5.55 6.37
C HIS A 170 -12.38 -5.66 5.37
N SER A 171 -13.33 -4.74 5.52
CA SER A 171 -14.46 -4.58 4.62
C SER A 171 -14.59 -3.11 4.25
N ILE A 172 -14.68 -2.83 2.95
CA ILE A 172 -14.78 -1.47 2.41
C ILE A 172 -15.95 -1.35 1.46
N GLU A 173 -16.37 -0.12 1.20
CA GLU A 173 -17.36 0.20 0.17
C GLU A 173 -16.65 0.90 -1.01
N VAL A 174 -16.68 0.25 -2.17
CA VAL A 174 -16.05 0.75 -3.40
C VAL A 174 -17.07 1.52 -4.22
N ALA A 175 -16.72 2.74 -4.64
CA ALA A 175 -17.60 3.63 -5.41
C ALA A 175 -17.17 3.74 -6.88
N ALA A 176 -18.13 3.69 -7.80
CA ALA A 176 -17.89 3.95 -9.23
C ALA A 176 -17.32 5.35 -9.45
N GLY A 177 -16.38 5.49 -10.39
CA GLY A 177 -15.68 6.74 -10.65
C GLY A 177 -14.50 7.03 -9.75
N TYR A 178 -14.15 6.11 -8.84
CA TYR A 178 -13.05 6.27 -7.91
C TYR A 178 -12.08 5.08 -7.93
N ARG A 179 -10.83 5.37 -7.58
CA ARG A 179 -9.84 4.41 -7.12
C ARG A 179 -9.74 4.52 -5.60
N MET A 180 -9.94 3.39 -4.91
CA MET A 180 -9.63 3.26 -3.49
C MET A 180 -8.15 2.89 -3.36
N ILE A 181 -7.36 3.70 -2.68
CA ILE A 181 -5.95 3.46 -2.39
C ILE A 181 -5.86 3.01 -0.92
N ILE A 182 -5.37 1.80 -0.70
CA ILE A 182 -5.28 1.14 0.60
C ILE A 182 -3.81 0.96 0.91
N GLN A 183 -3.29 1.81 1.81
CA GLN A 183 -1.91 1.73 2.28
C GLN A 183 -1.90 1.06 3.65
N VAL A 184 -1.13 -0.02 3.80
CA VAL A 184 -1.18 -0.88 5.00
C VAL A 184 0.21 -1.01 5.58
N LYS A 185 0.39 -0.57 6.82
CA LYS A 185 1.56 -0.94 7.61
C LYS A 185 1.23 -2.19 8.43
N LEU A 186 1.90 -3.29 8.14
CA LEU A 186 1.70 -4.55 8.84
C LEU A 186 2.49 -4.55 10.16
N ALA A 187 1.79 -4.81 11.26
CA ALA A 187 2.39 -5.01 12.57
C ALA A 187 3.02 -6.41 12.64
N LYS A 188 4.28 -6.48 13.07
CA LYS A 188 4.98 -7.75 13.30
C LYS A 188 4.41 -8.48 14.51
N LEU A 189 4.20 -9.79 14.39
CA LEU A 189 3.77 -10.62 15.51
C LEU A 189 4.84 -10.63 16.59
N ASP A 190 4.41 -10.51 17.84
CA ASP A 190 5.29 -10.70 18.98
C ASP A 190 5.49 -12.21 19.21
N PRO A 191 6.71 -12.76 19.08
CA PRO A 191 6.94 -14.19 19.29
C PRO A 191 6.60 -14.65 20.72
N ASN A 192 6.49 -13.71 21.67
CA ASN A 192 6.13 -13.99 23.06
C ASN A 192 4.63 -13.77 23.37
N LYS A 193 3.84 -13.26 22.42
CA LYS A 193 2.37 -13.29 22.49
C LYS A 193 1.86 -14.29 21.47
N THR A 194 1.54 -15.49 21.93
CA THR A 194 0.74 -16.44 21.14
C THR A 194 -0.56 -15.75 20.72
N SER A 195 -0.71 -15.47 19.42
CA SER A 195 -2.00 -15.14 18.84
C SER A 195 -2.89 -16.36 19.04
N LYS A 196 -3.76 -16.31 20.03
CA LYS A 196 -4.82 -17.29 20.24
C LYS A 196 -5.60 -17.40 18.92
N PRO A 197 -5.64 -18.57 18.25
CA PRO A 197 -6.63 -18.83 17.21
C PRO A 197 -8.02 -18.67 17.84
N PRO A 198 -9.06 -18.26 17.10
CA PRO A 198 -10.41 -18.23 17.64
C PRO A 198 -10.70 -19.62 18.25
N THR A 199 -10.87 -19.66 19.56
CA THR A 199 -11.40 -20.85 20.23
C THR A 199 -12.85 -20.93 19.80
N GLU A 200 -13.11 -21.68 18.74
CA GLU A 200 -14.42 -22.28 18.55
C GLU A 200 -14.67 -23.19 19.75
N THR A 201 -15.56 -22.75 20.63
CA THR A 201 -16.19 -23.58 21.64
C THR A 201 -16.98 -24.65 20.90
N VAL A 202 -16.38 -25.82 20.70
CA VAL A 202 -17.12 -27.04 20.38
C VAL A 202 -17.68 -27.58 21.69
N ASP A 203 -18.87 -27.10 22.04
CA ASP A 203 -19.71 -27.75 23.05
C ASP A 203 -20.05 -29.15 22.55
N ALA A 204 -19.65 -30.14 23.35
CA ALA A 204 -19.96 -31.53 23.17
C ALA A 204 -21.44 -31.79 23.51
N VAL A 205 -22.17 -32.42 22.58
CA VAL A 205 -23.30 -33.29 22.93
C VAL A 205 -23.11 -34.64 22.25
N ALA A 206 -22.90 -35.64 23.09
CA ALA A 206 -22.75 -37.04 22.76
C ALA A 206 -24.09 -37.73 22.51
N ALA A 207 -24.11 -38.68 21.57
CA ALA A 207 -24.91 -39.91 21.59
C ALA A 207 -24.36 -40.88 20.52
N THR A 208 -23.60 -41.92 20.89
CA THR A 208 -23.98 -43.37 20.94
C THR A 208 -24.58 -43.92 19.62
N ALA A 209 -24.16 -45.04 19.03
CA ALA A 209 -23.36 -46.18 19.50
C ALA A 209 -22.76 -47.02 18.35
N SER A 210 -21.68 -47.72 18.72
CA SER A 210 -21.01 -48.96 18.28
C SER A 210 -21.50 -49.83 17.10
N ALA A 211 -20.54 -50.32 16.29
CA ALA A 211 -20.12 -51.75 16.18
C ALA A 211 -18.98 -51.84 15.13
N ASP A 212 -17.73 -52.12 15.50
CA ASP A 212 -17.09 -53.46 15.58
C ASP A 212 -16.65 -54.04 14.22
N ALA A 213 -15.33 -54.06 13.97
CA ALA A 213 -14.59 -55.20 13.39
C ALA A 213 -13.12 -54.83 13.09
N LEU A 214 -12.23 -55.66 13.64
CA LEU A 214 -10.78 -55.68 13.43
C LEU A 214 -10.34 -56.06 11.99
N ALA A 215 -9.09 -55.66 11.69
CA ALA A 215 -8.06 -56.39 10.93
C ALA A 215 -7.74 -55.99 9.47
N THR A 216 -6.70 -55.14 9.34
CA THR A 216 -5.45 -55.28 8.54
C THR A 216 -5.46 -55.45 6.98
N PRO A 217 -4.35 -55.11 6.29
CA PRO A 217 -4.35 -54.23 5.11
C PRO A 217 -4.11 -54.96 3.77
N SER A 218 -4.50 -54.31 2.67
CA SER A 218 -3.68 -54.25 1.45
C SER A 218 -4.28 -53.32 0.39
N ALA A 219 -3.34 -52.71 -0.33
CA ALA A 219 -3.46 -51.80 -1.46
C ALA A 219 -4.44 -52.23 -2.57
N VAL A 220 -4.98 -51.26 -3.31
CA VAL A 220 -4.59 -50.89 -4.69
C VAL A 220 -5.62 -49.91 -5.30
N ALA A 221 -5.07 -48.82 -5.87
CA ALA A 221 -5.61 -47.90 -6.89
C ALA A 221 -6.82 -47.00 -6.53
N THR A 222 -6.90 -45.72 -6.90
CA THR A 222 -6.31 -45.03 -8.06
C THR A 222 -6.17 -43.53 -7.77
N ALA A 223 -4.95 -43.00 -7.83
CA ALA A 223 -4.69 -41.58 -8.01
C ALA A 223 -4.55 -41.31 -9.52
N THR A 224 -5.14 -40.23 -10.02
CA THR A 224 -4.87 -39.74 -11.38
C THR A 224 -4.17 -38.38 -11.30
N PRO A 225 -3.07 -38.15 -12.04
CA PRO A 225 -2.08 -37.14 -11.72
C PRO A 225 -2.35 -35.79 -12.36
N SER A 226 -2.00 -34.73 -11.61
CA SER A 226 -1.85 -33.36 -12.09
C SER A 226 -0.73 -33.25 -13.14
N ALA A 227 -1.03 -32.54 -14.22
CA ALA A 227 -0.18 -32.33 -15.39
C ALA A 227 1.14 -31.61 -15.04
N LYS A 228 2.28 -32.23 -15.37
CA LYS A 228 3.24 -31.92 -16.46
C LYS A 228 3.83 -30.48 -16.47
N PRO A 229 5.18 -30.31 -16.47
CA PRO A 229 5.85 -29.01 -16.55
C PRO A 229 5.75 -28.41 -17.96
N THR A 230 5.40 -27.13 -18.06
CA THR A 230 5.47 -26.37 -19.33
C THR A 230 6.77 -25.58 -19.38
N ALA A 231 7.52 -25.85 -20.44
CA ALA A 231 8.83 -25.29 -20.75
C ALA A 231 8.81 -23.79 -21.08
N LEU A 232 10.00 -23.20 -20.92
CA LEU A 232 10.45 -21.91 -21.46
C LEU A 232 9.96 -21.67 -22.89
N ASN A 233 9.34 -20.51 -23.14
CA ASN A 233 9.40 -19.90 -24.47
C ASN A 233 9.72 -18.39 -24.33
N PRO A 234 10.66 -17.86 -25.14
CA PRO A 234 11.15 -16.49 -25.04
C PRO A 234 10.42 -15.55 -26.02
N GLY A 235 10.33 -14.27 -25.66
CA GLY A 235 10.05 -13.21 -26.63
C GLY A 235 9.98 -11.83 -25.98
N PRO A 236 10.36 -10.72 -26.67
CA PRO A 236 11.32 -10.59 -27.76
C PRO A 236 12.36 -9.48 -27.47
N THR A 237 13.67 -9.80 -27.39
CA THR A 237 14.76 -8.93 -27.91
C THR A 237 16.04 -9.78 -28.07
N ALA A 238 16.18 -10.50 -29.19
CA ALA A 238 17.26 -11.50 -29.36
C ALA A 238 18.69 -10.93 -29.52
N ASN A 239 18.86 -9.60 -29.60
CA ASN A 239 20.13 -8.95 -29.91
C ASN A 239 20.59 -7.94 -28.84
N SER A 240 20.03 -7.99 -27.62
CA SER A 240 20.44 -7.08 -26.54
C SER A 240 20.93 -7.87 -25.33
N LEU A 241 22.07 -7.45 -24.79
CA LEU A 241 22.65 -7.95 -23.56
C LEU A 241 22.64 -6.84 -22.51
N VAL A 242 22.60 -7.23 -21.25
CA VAL A 242 22.85 -6.33 -20.12
C VAL A 242 24.27 -6.56 -19.64
N GLU A 243 25.13 -5.56 -19.77
CA GLU A 243 26.50 -5.55 -19.26
C GLU A 243 26.52 -4.94 -17.87
N ILE A 244 27.11 -5.65 -16.90
CA ILE A 244 27.27 -5.16 -15.53
C ILE A 244 28.39 -4.14 -15.48
N THR A 245 28.09 -2.94 -15.00
CA THR A 245 29.05 -1.84 -14.87
C THR A 245 29.55 -1.72 -13.43
N LYS A 246 30.42 -0.75 -13.18
CA LYS A 246 31.06 -0.52 -11.89
C LYS A 246 30.03 -0.35 -10.75
N THR A 247 30.17 -1.10 -9.66
CA THR A 247 29.25 -1.10 -8.51
C THR A 247 29.86 -0.54 -7.24
N ASN A 248 31.19 -0.48 -7.14
CA ASN A 248 31.95 -0.24 -5.89
C ASN A 248 31.56 -1.20 -4.74
N PHE A 249 30.93 -2.33 -5.05
CA PHE A 249 30.54 -3.36 -4.08
C PHE A 249 31.35 -4.63 -4.34
N PHE A 250 32.15 -5.03 -3.35
CA PHE A 250 33.08 -6.16 -3.48
C PHE A 250 32.67 -7.32 -2.57
N GLN A 251 32.69 -8.53 -3.12
CA GLN A 251 32.53 -9.77 -2.38
C GLN A 251 33.59 -10.78 -2.83
N ASP A 252 34.28 -11.41 -1.88
CA ASP A 252 35.38 -12.34 -2.13
C ASP A 252 36.47 -11.81 -3.10
N GLY A 253 36.78 -10.51 -3.00
CA GLY A 253 37.79 -9.84 -3.83
C GLY A 253 37.33 -9.51 -5.26
N LYS A 254 36.05 -9.72 -5.59
CA LYS A 254 35.46 -9.42 -6.89
C LYS A 254 34.39 -8.35 -6.78
N GLU A 255 34.35 -7.45 -7.77
CA GLU A 255 33.31 -6.43 -7.85
C GLU A 255 32.02 -7.04 -8.44
N VAL A 256 30.90 -6.93 -7.73
CA VAL A 256 29.65 -7.65 -8.05
C VAL A 256 28.39 -6.80 -7.87
N VAL A 257 27.27 -7.26 -8.45
CA VAL A 257 25.91 -6.76 -8.23
C VAL A 257 24.96 -7.92 -7.90
N ARG A 258 23.97 -7.65 -7.04
CA ARG A 258 22.92 -8.60 -6.67
C ARG A 258 21.90 -8.76 -7.78
N ILE A 259 21.73 -9.99 -8.25
CA ILE A 259 20.63 -10.39 -9.12
C ILE A 259 19.50 -10.89 -8.25
N ARG A 260 18.31 -10.34 -8.45
CA ARG A 260 17.15 -10.61 -7.60
C ARG A 260 16.03 -11.28 -8.38
N ASN A 261 15.15 -12.00 -7.70
CA ASN A 261 13.97 -12.58 -8.33
C ASN A 261 12.87 -11.56 -8.63
N ASN A 262 12.97 -10.36 -8.06
CA ASN A 262 12.04 -9.24 -8.22
C ASN A 262 12.81 -7.91 -8.30
N PRO A 263 12.35 -6.90 -9.07
CA PRO A 263 13.04 -5.63 -9.18
C PRO A 263 12.78 -4.77 -7.94
N GLY A 264 13.76 -4.70 -7.04
CA GLY A 264 13.70 -3.84 -5.86
C GLY A 264 14.67 -4.23 -4.74
N PRO A 265 14.85 -3.38 -3.72
CA PRO A 265 15.77 -3.62 -2.60
C PRO A 265 15.35 -4.77 -1.68
N ASN A 266 14.13 -5.29 -1.83
CA ASN A 266 13.57 -6.41 -1.05
C ASN A 266 13.44 -7.72 -1.84
N GLY A 267 13.83 -7.75 -3.12
CA GLY A 267 13.81 -8.99 -3.92
C GLY A 267 14.78 -10.04 -3.37
N VAL A 268 14.42 -11.31 -3.40
CA VAL A 268 15.31 -12.38 -2.94
C VAL A 268 16.50 -12.44 -3.90
N GLU A 269 17.70 -12.42 -3.32
CA GLU A 269 18.93 -12.59 -4.10
C GLU A 269 18.96 -13.98 -4.71
N LEU A 270 18.94 -14.04 -6.04
CA LEU A 270 19.13 -15.26 -6.82
C LEU A 270 20.62 -15.60 -6.94
N GLY A 271 21.48 -14.59 -6.88
CA GLY A 271 22.92 -14.71 -6.92
C GLY A 271 23.60 -13.37 -7.19
N MET A 272 24.91 -13.41 -7.42
CA MET A 272 25.75 -12.25 -7.70
C MET A 272 26.31 -12.31 -9.12
N ALA A 273 26.26 -11.19 -9.84
CA ALA A 273 26.87 -11.03 -11.14
C ALA A 273 28.13 -10.17 -11.05
N GLU A 274 29.23 -10.63 -11.66
CA GLU A 274 30.51 -9.91 -11.70
C GLU A 274 30.48 -8.75 -12.70
N VAL A 275 31.16 -7.65 -12.36
CA VAL A 275 31.35 -6.50 -13.28
C VAL A 275 32.03 -6.94 -14.58
N GLY A 276 31.56 -6.41 -15.71
CA GLY A 276 32.03 -6.73 -17.06
C GLY A 276 31.39 -7.98 -17.67
N LYS A 277 30.60 -8.76 -16.92
CA LYS A 277 29.82 -9.87 -17.47
C LYS A 277 28.58 -9.35 -18.20
N LYS A 278 28.14 -10.12 -19.20
CA LYS A 278 26.98 -9.81 -20.04
C LYS A 278 25.94 -10.91 -19.91
N TYR A 279 24.69 -10.51 -19.70
CA TYR A 279 23.56 -11.42 -19.55
C TYR A 279 22.50 -11.15 -20.61
N PRO A 280 21.78 -12.17 -21.11
CA PRO A 280 20.68 -11.96 -22.06
C PRO A 280 19.62 -11.02 -21.47
N TYR A 281 19.30 -9.95 -22.20
CA TYR A 281 18.21 -9.04 -21.83
C TYR A 281 16.87 -9.64 -22.26
N LEU A 282 15.87 -9.60 -21.38
CA LEU A 282 14.53 -10.13 -21.66
C LEU A 282 13.55 -9.07 -22.19
N GLY A 283 14.00 -7.84 -22.43
CA GLY A 283 13.16 -6.78 -22.99
C GLY A 283 12.27 -6.07 -21.96
N GLU A 284 12.36 -6.45 -20.69
CA GLU A 284 11.52 -5.93 -19.62
C GLU A 284 12.30 -5.03 -18.66
N GLU A 285 11.73 -3.85 -18.43
CA GLU A 285 12.23 -2.83 -17.52
C GLU A 285 11.10 -2.44 -16.55
N LEU A 286 11.41 -2.45 -15.25
CA LEU A 286 10.45 -2.07 -14.22
C LEU A 286 11.18 -1.36 -13.08
N ASN A 287 10.68 -0.19 -12.68
CA ASN A 287 11.12 0.56 -11.49
C ASN A 287 12.64 0.72 -11.33
N GLY A 288 13.38 0.98 -12.42
CA GLY A 288 14.84 1.13 -12.34
C GLY A 288 15.63 -0.18 -12.39
N TRP A 289 15.03 -1.28 -12.85
CA TRP A 289 15.69 -2.58 -13.05
C TRP A 289 15.57 -3.09 -14.49
N TYR A 290 16.52 -3.95 -14.90
CA TYR A 290 16.46 -4.73 -16.13
C TYR A 290 16.22 -6.20 -15.80
N LYS A 291 15.32 -6.84 -16.54
CA LYS A 291 15.11 -8.29 -16.47
C LYS A 291 16.10 -9.02 -17.38
N ILE A 292 16.83 -9.95 -16.79
CA ILE A 292 17.88 -10.72 -17.45
C ILE A 292 17.68 -12.22 -17.26
N THR A 293 18.31 -13.02 -18.10
CA THR A 293 18.52 -14.44 -17.82
C THR A 293 19.81 -14.62 -17.05
N PHE A 294 19.72 -15.12 -15.81
CA PHE A 294 20.84 -15.41 -14.92
C PHE A 294 20.80 -16.89 -14.52
N GLU A 295 21.84 -17.65 -14.84
CA GLU A 295 21.93 -19.11 -14.56
C GLU A 295 20.70 -19.92 -15.00
N ALA A 296 20.23 -19.68 -16.23
CA ALA A 296 19.02 -20.27 -16.81
C ALA A 296 17.70 -19.94 -16.09
N LYS A 297 17.72 -19.00 -15.12
CA LYS A 297 16.54 -18.43 -14.45
C LYS A 297 16.35 -16.98 -14.88
N GLN A 298 15.14 -16.45 -14.70
CA GLN A 298 14.88 -15.03 -14.88
C GLN A 298 15.21 -14.29 -13.57
N GLY A 299 15.92 -13.18 -13.69
CA GLY A 299 16.29 -12.33 -12.56
C GLY A 299 16.32 -10.87 -12.97
N TRP A 300 16.48 -10.01 -11.98
CA TRP A 300 16.43 -8.56 -12.09
C TRP A 300 17.73 -7.96 -11.58
N VAL A 301 18.28 -7.03 -12.33
CA VAL A 301 19.47 -6.24 -11.96
C VAL A 301 19.16 -4.75 -11.99
N SER A 302 19.69 -3.99 -11.04
CA SER A 302 19.48 -2.55 -10.98
C SER A 302 20.14 -1.85 -12.18
N LYS A 303 19.44 -0.90 -12.79
CA LYS A 303 19.97 -0.05 -13.88
C LYS A 303 21.13 0.82 -13.44
N GLU A 304 21.21 1.14 -12.16
CA GLU A 304 22.31 1.92 -11.60
C GLU A 304 23.68 1.25 -11.85
N TYR A 305 23.68 -0.08 -12.00
CA TYR A 305 24.88 -0.90 -12.11
C TYR A 305 24.91 -1.75 -13.40
N ALA A 306 24.10 -1.38 -14.40
CA ALA A 306 23.99 -2.17 -15.62
C ALA A 306 23.57 -1.33 -16.81
N ASN A 307 24.10 -1.64 -18.00
CA ASN A 307 23.75 -0.98 -19.26
C ASN A 307 23.32 -1.99 -20.31
N ILE A 308 22.34 -1.63 -21.14
CA ILE A 308 21.97 -2.43 -22.32
C ILE A 308 22.99 -2.19 -23.42
N VAL A 309 23.56 -3.26 -23.96
CA VAL A 309 24.46 -3.27 -25.11
C VAL A 309 23.91 -4.17 -26.20
N GLN A 310 24.13 -3.80 -27.47
CA GLN A 310 23.76 -4.67 -28.59
C GLN A 310 24.79 -5.77 -28.77
N ARG A 311 24.30 -6.95 -29.18
CA ARG A 311 25.09 -8.14 -29.42
C ARG A 311 25.93 -8.01 -30.69
#